data_AF-A0A1C2E8S3-F1
#
_entry.id   AF-A0A1C2E8S3-F1
#
_cell.length_a   1.000
_cell.length_b   1.000
_cell.length_c   1.000
_cell.angle_alpha   90.00
_cell.angle_beta   90.00
_cell.angle_gamma   90.00
#
_symmetry.space_group_name_H-M   'P 1'
#
loop_
_entity.id
_entity.type
_entity.pdbx_description
1 polymer ?
#
loop_
_entity_poly.entity_id
_entity_poly.type
_entity_poly.pdbx_seq_one_letter_code
_entity_poly.pdbx_strand_id
1 'polypeptide(L)'
;MGTLSEPGKDAGLARTVVPEGPSLSDKVFALLNKSEYRRCDKGEDLEDIYRLRYKAYRSNDMIPDNIAHIISDDLDETTNVYRFGVYVEQRLVSTMRIHHVTQQTPISPSTKAFGDIVFPMLEAGDTFVCMSRFASDPDWTRVYPQLAYVTLRLAGMACFYFEAPYGLSTVREDHAGFYKRVYYSEQISEPRSYPGVFNRVVLFRTNAYANRDRYYARFPFFRSTAAERRMLFEKQRPGELAPLTILPTAKYFRDAA
;
A
#
# COMPACT_ATOMS: atom_id res chain seq x y z
N MET A 1 67.70 -34.33 22.19
CA MET A 1 66.76 -34.87 21.19
C MET A 1 65.40 -34.29 21.52
N GLY A 2 64.83 -33.50 20.60
CA GLY A 2 63.44 -33.00 20.67
C GLY A 2 62.45 -34.15 20.71
N THR A 3 61.18 -33.95 21.10
CA THR A 3 60.17 -33.18 20.37
C THR A 3 59.03 -32.77 21.32
N LEU A 4 58.72 -31.48 21.42
CA LEU A 4 57.60 -30.76 20.79
C LEU A 4 56.22 -30.98 21.45
N SER A 5 55.83 -29.91 22.12
CA SER A 5 54.50 -29.49 22.56
C SER A 5 53.52 -29.26 21.40
N GLU A 6 52.25 -29.63 21.58
CA GLU A 6 51.11 -29.04 20.86
C GLU A 6 50.15 -28.39 21.87
N PRO A 7 49.84 -27.08 21.76
CA PRO A 7 48.71 -26.49 22.44
C PRO A 7 47.45 -26.54 21.57
N GLY A 8 46.32 -26.87 22.20
CA GLY A 8 45.00 -26.88 21.60
C GLY A 8 44.67 -25.53 20.96
N LYS A 9 44.26 -25.57 19.69
CA LYS A 9 43.73 -24.45 18.94
C LYS A 9 42.35 -24.07 19.48
N ASP A 10 42.32 -23.03 20.29
CA ASP A 10 41.12 -22.28 20.61
C ASP A 10 40.71 -21.51 19.35
N ALA A 11 39.90 -22.14 18.50
CA ALA A 11 39.35 -21.52 17.31
C ALA A 11 38.22 -20.58 17.73
N GLY A 12 38.59 -19.34 18.08
CA GLY A 12 37.65 -18.24 18.20
C GLY A 12 36.86 -18.11 16.90
N LEU A 13 35.57 -18.48 16.93
CA LEU A 13 34.63 -18.11 15.89
C LEU A 13 34.54 -16.59 15.87
N ALA A 14 35.30 -15.99 14.96
CA ALA A 14 35.10 -14.61 14.55
C ALA A 14 33.66 -14.50 14.03
N ARG A 15 32.77 -13.94 14.86
CA ARG A 15 31.47 -13.45 14.43
C ARG A 15 31.72 -12.55 13.24
N THR A 16 31.26 -12.99 12.07
CA THR A 16 31.24 -12.17 10.87
C THR A 16 30.32 -10.98 11.18
N VAL A 17 30.92 -9.84 11.54
CA VAL A 17 30.20 -8.58 11.65
C VAL A 17 29.85 -8.19 10.22
N VAL A 18 28.66 -8.59 9.79
CA VAL A 18 28.05 -8.09 8.56
C VAL A 18 27.94 -6.57 8.73
N PRO A 19 28.42 -5.74 7.80
CA PRO A 19 28.30 -4.30 7.95
C PRO A 19 26.82 -3.94 8.06
N GLU A 20 26.40 -3.42 9.21
CA GLU A 20 25.02 -3.07 9.52
C GLU A 20 24.62 -1.82 8.71
N GLY A 21 24.30 -2.04 7.43
CA GLY A 21 23.52 -1.09 6.66
C GLY A 21 22.12 -0.93 7.29
N PRO A 22 21.46 0.22 7.08
CA PRO A 22 20.16 0.48 7.67
C PRO A 22 19.15 -0.62 7.30
N SER A 23 18.40 -1.10 8.29
CA SER A 23 17.36 -2.12 8.09
C SER A 23 16.27 -1.61 7.14
N LEU A 24 15.44 -2.52 6.61
CA LEU A 24 14.25 -2.11 5.84
C LEU A 24 13.39 -1.12 6.64
N SER A 25 13.19 -1.38 7.93
CA SER A 25 12.40 -0.52 8.81
C SER A 25 13.01 0.88 8.91
N ASP A 26 14.33 0.98 9.11
CA ASP A 26 15.02 2.28 9.16
C ASP A 26 14.88 3.05 7.85
N LYS A 27 15.02 2.37 6.71
CA LYS A 27 14.85 2.97 5.37
C LYS A 27 13.43 3.47 5.15
N VAL A 28 12.41 2.75 5.62
CA VAL A 28 11.01 3.19 5.51
C VAL A 28 10.73 4.37 6.43
N PHE A 29 11.17 4.33 7.69
CA PHE A 29 11.02 5.47 8.60
C PHE A 29 11.72 6.73 8.10
N ALA A 30 12.95 6.59 7.57
CA ALA A 30 13.69 7.70 6.97
C ALA A 30 12.93 8.33 5.79
N LEU A 31 12.23 7.51 4.99
CA LEU A 31 11.38 8.01 3.91
C LEU A 31 10.08 8.65 4.44
N LEU A 32 9.42 8.04 5.43
CA LEU A 32 8.21 8.58 6.04
C LEU A 32 8.42 9.96 6.65
N ASN A 33 9.60 10.24 7.22
CA ASN A 33 9.92 11.54 7.81
C ASN A 33 9.90 12.71 6.82
N LYS A 34 10.05 12.42 5.52
CA LYS A 34 10.03 13.38 4.42
C LYS A 34 8.84 13.16 3.47
N SER A 35 7.91 12.30 3.87
CA SER A 35 6.70 11.99 3.10
C SER A 35 5.49 12.72 3.65
N GLU A 36 4.58 13.07 2.74
CA GLU A 36 3.27 13.64 3.02
C GLU A 36 2.21 12.88 2.22
N TYR A 37 1.02 12.72 2.77
CA TYR A 37 -0.15 12.25 2.02
C TYR A 37 -1.07 13.41 1.70
N ARG A 38 -1.70 13.37 0.53
CA ARG A 38 -2.77 14.29 0.15
C ARG A 38 -3.96 13.51 -0.39
N ARG A 39 -5.17 14.01 -0.08
CA ARG A 39 -6.39 13.57 -0.76
C ARG A 39 -6.50 14.32 -2.08
N CYS A 40 -6.48 13.60 -3.19
CA CYS A 40 -6.57 14.16 -4.53
C CYS A 40 -8.02 14.06 -5.00
N ASP A 41 -8.89 14.97 -4.54
CA ASP A 41 -10.33 14.87 -4.81
C ASP A 41 -10.80 15.63 -6.05
N LYS A 42 -10.13 16.75 -6.39
CA LYS A 42 -10.51 17.66 -7.49
C LYS A 42 -9.29 18.41 -8.01
N GLY A 43 -9.43 19.00 -9.21
CA GLY A 43 -8.45 19.94 -9.77
C GLY A 43 -7.14 19.29 -10.20
N GLU A 44 -6.05 20.06 -10.10
CA GLU A 44 -4.71 19.70 -10.58
C GLU A 44 -4.18 18.43 -9.89
N ASP A 45 -4.41 18.27 -8.59
CA ASP A 45 -3.98 17.07 -7.84
C ASP A 45 -4.55 15.77 -8.43
N LEU A 46 -5.77 15.83 -8.99
CA LEU A 46 -6.42 14.66 -9.60
C LEU A 46 -5.78 14.32 -10.96
N GLU A 47 -5.49 15.33 -11.76
CA GLU A 47 -4.82 15.16 -13.05
C GLU A 47 -3.39 14.61 -12.86
N ASP A 48 -2.66 15.13 -11.88
CA ASP A 48 -1.29 14.70 -11.55
C ASP A 48 -1.23 13.21 -11.20
N ILE A 49 -2.15 12.70 -10.37
CA ILE A 49 -2.17 11.26 -10.07
C ILE A 49 -2.56 10.43 -11.29
N TYR A 50 -3.38 10.95 -12.21
CA TYR A 50 -3.73 10.23 -13.44
C TYR A 50 -2.55 10.15 -14.42
N ARG A 51 -1.77 11.22 -14.55
CA ARG A 51 -0.52 11.24 -15.32
C ARG A 51 0.52 10.31 -14.70
N LEU A 52 0.64 10.29 -13.38
CA LEU A 52 1.53 9.37 -12.68
C LEU A 52 1.15 7.90 -12.92
N ARG A 53 -0.14 7.56 -12.86
CA ARG A 53 -0.64 6.20 -13.18
C ARG A 53 -0.24 5.81 -14.61
N TYR A 54 -0.47 6.71 -15.57
CA TYR A 54 -0.07 6.48 -16.97
C TYR A 54 1.45 6.22 -17.08
N LYS A 55 2.28 7.11 -16.52
CA LYS A 55 3.75 6.99 -16.54
C LYS A 55 4.21 5.64 -15.99
N ALA A 56 3.71 5.25 -14.82
CA ALA A 56 4.08 4.00 -14.16
C ALA A 56 3.60 2.74 -14.90
N TYR A 57 2.41 2.77 -15.49
CA TYR A 57 1.87 1.62 -16.22
C TYR A 57 2.50 1.48 -17.60
N ARG A 58 2.78 2.59 -18.28
CA ARG A 58 3.47 2.59 -19.56
C ARG A 58 4.91 2.09 -19.45
N SER A 59 5.62 2.42 -18.36
CA SER A 59 7.00 1.94 -18.12
C SER A 59 7.09 0.45 -17.78
N ASN A 60 5.96 -0.19 -17.47
CA ASN A 60 5.86 -1.63 -17.21
C ASN A 60 5.07 -2.38 -18.31
N ASP A 61 4.89 -1.75 -19.47
CA ASP A 61 4.15 -2.28 -20.63
C ASP A 61 2.75 -2.84 -20.30
N MET A 62 2.08 -2.24 -19.31
CA MET A 62 0.75 -2.68 -18.85
C MET A 62 -0.40 -2.15 -19.69
N ILE A 63 -0.17 -1.07 -20.42
CA ILE A 63 -1.17 -0.33 -21.18
C ILE A 63 -0.58 0.13 -22.52
N PRO A 64 -1.42 0.27 -23.56
CA PRO A 64 -1.01 0.95 -24.78
C PRO A 64 -0.79 2.45 -24.51
N ASP A 65 -0.11 3.11 -25.44
CA ASP A 65 -0.05 4.57 -25.46
C ASP A 65 -1.44 5.18 -25.72
N ASN A 66 -1.73 6.33 -25.13
CA ASN A 66 -2.97 7.08 -25.35
C ASN A 66 -2.68 8.58 -25.41
N ILE A 67 -3.43 9.30 -26.26
CA ILE A 67 -3.16 10.72 -26.59
C ILE A 67 -3.17 11.63 -25.35
N ALA A 68 -4.00 11.32 -24.36
CA ALA A 68 -4.15 12.17 -23.18
C ALA A 68 -3.03 11.96 -22.13
N HIS A 69 -2.25 10.87 -22.25
CA HIS A 69 -1.22 10.45 -21.30
C HIS A 69 -1.72 10.43 -19.83
N ILE A 70 -2.96 9.96 -19.64
CA ILE A 70 -3.60 9.82 -18.33
C ILE A 70 -4.27 8.45 -18.20
N ILE A 71 -4.45 7.98 -16.96
CA ILE A 71 -5.24 6.79 -16.63
C ILE A 71 -6.25 7.12 -15.53
N SER A 72 -7.53 7.15 -15.91
CA SER A 72 -8.70 7.25 -15.06
C SER A 72 -9.79 6.27 -15.53
N ASP A 73 -10.75 5.97 -14.66
CA ASP A 73 -11.93 5.17 -15.00
C ASP A 73 -13.18 5.63 -14.22
N ASP A 74 -14.32 5.00 -14.51
CA ASP A 74 -15.61 5.24 -13.86
C ASP A 74 -15.57 5.10 -12.34
N LEU A 75 -14.65 4.31 -11.80
CA LEU A 75 -14.52 4.07 -10.37
C LEU A 75 -13.82 5.23 -9.64
N ASP A 76 -13.12 6.13 -10.35
CA ASP A 76 -12.55 7.35 -9.77
C ASP A 76 -13.64 8.38 -9.39
N GLU A 77 -14.86 8.25 -9.91
CA GLU A 77 -15.96 9.21 -9.68
C GLU A 77 -17.04 8.67 -8.71
N THR A 78 -16.83 7.47 -8.16
CA THR A 78 -17.78 6.82 -7.27
C THR A 78 -17.84 7.46 -5.89
N THR A 79 -18.99 7.41 -5.23
CA THR A 79 -19.20 8.10 -3.94
C THR A 79 -18.39 7.52 -2.77
N ASN A 80 -17.89 6.29 -2.92
CA ASN A 80 -17.14 5.56 -1.91
C ASN A 80 -15.63 5.51 -2.16
N VAL A 81 -15.13 6.28 -3.15
CA VAL A 81 -13.71 6.35 -3.50
C VAL A 81 -12.94 7.38 -2.67
N TYR A 82 -11.67 7.07 -2.43
CA TYR A 82 -10.65 7.94 -1.87
C TYR A 82 -9.40 7.80 -2.75
N ARG A 83 -8.86 8.91 -3.22
CA ARG A 83 -7.69 8.94 -4.10
C ARG A 83 -6.58 9.68 -3.38
N PHE A 84 -5.42 9.05 -3.30
CA PHE A 84 -4.30 9.58 -2.54
C PHE A 84 -3.09 9.82 -3.44
N GLY A 85 -2.43 10.94 -3.22
CA GLY A 85 -1.06 11.19 -3.65
C GLY A 85 -0.10 11.05 -2.47
N VAL A 86 1.06 10.46 -2.72
CA VAL A 86 2.18 10.37 -1.78
C VAL A 86 3.28 11.27 -2.30
N TYR A 87 3.63 12.27 -1.50
CA TYR A 87 4.60 13.30 -1.85
C TYR A 87 5.85 13.10 -1.01
N VAL A 88 7.02 13.18 -1.61
CA VAL A 88 8.31 13.23 -0.91
C VAL A 88 8.95 14.55 -1.27
N GLU A 89 9.27 15.37 -0.27
CA GLU A 89 9.83 16.71 -0.48
C GLU A 89 8.98 17.53 -1.48
N GLN A 90 7.65 17.53 -1.26
CA GLN A 90 6.63 18.19 -2.10
C GLN A 90 6.47 17.64 -3.53
N ARG A 91 7.18 16.57 -3.91
CA ARG A 91 7.04 15.93 -5.22
C ARG A 91 6.15 14.70 -5.16
N LEU A 92 5.13 14.61 -6.02
CA LEU A 92 4.31 13.42 -6.17
C LEU A 92 5.16 12.24 -6.68
N VAL A 93 5.30 11.19 -5.86
CA VAL A 93 6.12 10.01 -6.18
C VAL A 93 5.32 8.71 -6.24
N SER A 94 4.14 8.66 -5.62
CA SER A 94 3.27 7.48 -5.67
C SER A 94 1.80 7.88 -5.50
N THR A 95 0.89 7.02 -5.94
CA THR A 95 -0.55 7.18 -5.77
C THR A 95 -1.21 5.84 -5.49
N MET A 96 -2.36 5.89 -4.80
CA MET A 96 -3.23 4.75 -4.60
C MET A 96 -4.68 5.20 -4.52
N ARG A 97 -5.58 4.35 -5.02
CA ARG A 97 -7.03 4.49 -4.89
C ARG A 97 -7.57 3.47 -3.89
N ILE A 98 -8.48 3.91 -3.04
CA ILE A 98 -9.17 3.08 -2.05
C ILE A 98 -10.67 3.26 -2.23
N HIS A 99 -11.41 2.16 -2.21
CA HIS A 99 -12.88 2.16 -2.09
C HIS A 99 -13.27 1.58 -0.74
N HIS A 100 -14.17 2.25 -0.01
CA HIS A 100 -14.86 1.65 1.12
C HIS A 100 -16.13 0.95 0.61
N VAL A 101 -16.15 -0.37 0.65
CA VAL A 101 -17.19 -1.19 0.03
C VAL A 101 -18.09 -1.72 1.13
N THR A 102 -19.38 -1.42 1.02
CA THR A 102 -20.43 -1.91 1.90
C THR A 102 -21.61 -2.42 1.06
N GLN A 103 -22.58 -3.07 1.69
CA GLN A 103 -23.81 -3.49 1.00
C GLN A 103 -24.53 -2.31 0.33
N GLN A 104 -24.49 -1.11 0.92
CA GLN A 104 -25.15 0.09 0.37
C GLN A 104 -24.36 0.72 -0.78
N THR A 105 -23.03 0.62 -0.77
CA THR A 105 -22.15 1.12 -1.83
C THR A 105 -21.17 0.04 -2.28
N PRO A 106 -21.65 -0.99 -3.01
CA PRO A 106 -20.85 -2.16 -3.36
C PRO A 106 -20.02 -1.94 -4.64
N ILE A 107 -19.44 -0.74 -4.79
CA ILE A 107 -18.76 -0.32 -6.02
C ILE A 107 -17.26 -0.31 -5.81
N SER A 108 -16.54 -1.14 -6.56
CA SER A 108 -15.09 -1.23 -6.51
C SER A 108 -14.54 -2.05 -7.69
N PRO A 109 -13.22 -2.04 -7.94
CA PRO A 109 -12.60 -2.95 -8.88
C PRO A 109 -12.84 -4.43 -8.54
N SER A 110 -12.83 -4.78 -7.25
CA SER A 110 -13.04 -6.18 -6.82
C SER A 110 -14.47 -6.65 -7.08
N THR A 111 -15.48 -5.82 -6.84
CA THR A 111 -16.87 -6.16 -7.18
C THR A 111 -17.11 -6.20 -8.68
N LYS A 112 -16.41 -5.37 -9.47
CA LYS A 112 -16.47 -5.39 -10.95
C LYS A 112 -15.89 -6.66 -11.56
N ALA A 113 -14.79 -7.20 -11.01
CA ALA A 113 -14.12 -8.39 -11.56
C ALA A 113 -14.50 -9.72 -10.91
N PHE A 114 -14.89 -9.68 -9.64
CA PHE A 114 -15.13 -10.85 -8.79
C PHE A 114 -16.45 -10.72 -8.01
N GLY A 115 -17.47 -10.12 -8.63
CA GLY A 115 -18.78 -9.91 -7.99
C GLY A 115 -19.39 -11.20 -7.45
N ASP A 116 -19.23 -12.32 -8.16
CA ASP A 116 -19.67 -13.66 -7.74
C ASP A 116 -19.06 -14.13 -6.41
N ILE A 117 -17.90 -13.59 -6.02
CA ILE A 117 -17.24 -13.88 -4.75
C ILE A 117 -17.56 -12.79 -3.72
N VAL A 118 -17.48 -11.52 -4.12
CA VAL A 118 -17.57 -10.38 -3.20
C VAL A 118 -19.01 -10.08 -2.77
N PHE A 119 -20.00 -10.21 -3.67
CA PHE A 119 -21.40 -9.94 -3.31
C PHE A 119 -21.94 -10.88 -2.22
N PRO A 120 -21.73 -12.21 -2.28
CA PRO A 120 -22.15 -13.10 -1.18
C PRO A 120 -21.53 -12.75 0.18
N MET A 121 -20.29 -12.25 0.20
CA MET A 121 -19.66 -11.82 1.46
C MET A 121 -20.27 -10.52 2.00
N LEU A 122 -20.58 -9.56 1.12
CA LEU A 122 -21.32 -8.35 1.49
C LEU A 122 -22.71 -8.69 2.03
N GLU A 123 -23.41 -9.64 1.41
CA GLU A 123 -24.71 -10.15 1.87
C GLU A 123 -24.62 -10.83 3.24
N ALA A 124 -23.48 -11.46 3.55
CA ALA A 124 -23.19 -12.02 4.88
C ALA A 124 -22.85 -10.94 5.94
N GLY A 125 -22.79 -9.67 5.56
CA GLY A 125 -22.57 -8.53 6.45
C GLY A 125 -21.12 -8.04 6.50
N ASP A 126 -20.21 -8.60 5.69
CA ASP A 126 -18.85 -8.10 5.61
C ASP A 126 -18.80 -6.70 4.96
N THR A 127 -17.79 -5.91 5.34
CA THR A 127 -17.40 -4.69 4.64
C THR A 127 -15.93 -4.76 4.26
N PHE A 128 -15.54 -4.03 3.21
CA PHE A 128 -14.22 -4.15 2.64
C PHE A 128 -13.56 -2.81 2.38
N VAL A 129 -12.24 -2.79 2.49
CA VAL A 129 -11.40 -1.77 1.86
C VAL A 129 -10.80 -2.38 0.61
N CYS A 130 -11.24 -1.90 -0.56
CA CYS A 130 -10.68 -2.34 -1.84
C CYS A 130 -9.59 -1.36 -2.29
N MET A 131 -8.35 -1.81 -2.40
CA MET A 131 -7.26 -0.99 -2.94
C MET A 131 -7.03 -1.28 -4.42
N SER A 132 -6.73 -0.22 -5.17
CA SER A 132 -6.49 -0.29 -6.60
C SER A 132 -5.66 0.90 -7.08
N ARG A 133 -5.32 0.88 -8.37
CA ARG A 133 -4.56 1.94 -9.03
C ARG A 133 -3.29 2.36 -8.26
N PHE A 134 -2.65 1.39 -7.59
CA PHE A 134 -1.34 1.61 -6.98
C PHE A 134 -0.34 1.84 -8.11
N ALA A 135 0.34 2.98 -8.06
CA ALA A 135 1.35 3.37 -9.01
C ALA A 135 2.47 4.13 -8.29
N SER A 136 3.70 3.93 -8.72
CA SER A 136 4.87 4.63 -8.21
C SER A 136 5.67 5.15 -9.38
N ASP A 137 6.24 6.34 -9.25
CA ASP A 137 7.02 6.94 -10.31
C ASP A 137 8.26 6.06 -10.59
N PRO A 138 8.46 5.58 -11.84
CA PRO A 138 9.57 4.69 -12.16
C PRO A 138 10.94 5.30 -11.89
N ASP A 139 11.08 6.64 -11.94
CA ASP A 139 12.34 7.31 -11.65
C ASP A 139 12.66 7.26 -10.14
N TRP A 140 11.63 7.39 -9.31
CA TRP A 140 11.77 7.42 -7.85
C TRP A 140 11.77 6.06 -7.19
N THR A 141 11.18 5.03 -7.82
CA THR A 141 11.26 3.66 -7.30
C THR A 141 12.68 3.10 -7.26
N ARG A 142 13.57 3.58 -8.15
CA ARG A 142 15.01 3.24 -8.11
C ARG A 142 15.73 3.91 -6.95
N VAL A 143 15.35 5.15 -6.63
CA VAL A 143 15.93 5.94 -5.52
C VAL A 143 15.40 5.47 -4.17
N TYR A 144 14.11 5.13 -4.13
CA TYR A 144 13.38 4.69 -2.94
C TYR A 144 12.72 3.31 -3.18
N PRO A 145 13.48 2.21 -3.17
CA PRO A 145 12.91 0.87 -3.34
C PRO A 145 11.82 0.53 -2.31
N GLN A 146 11.87 1.17 -1.15
CA GLN A 146 10.91 1.01 -0.06
C GLN A 146 9.65 1.88 -0.18
N LEU A 147 9.50 2.68 -1.24
CA LEU A 147 8.35 3.58 -1.47
C LEU A 147 7.02 2.83 -1.43
N ALA A 148 6.98 1.60 -1.95
CA ALA A 148 5.77 0.78 -1.92
C ALA A 148 5.21 0.61 -0.50
N TYR A 149 6.08 0.43 0.51
CA TYR A 149 5.64 0.30 1.91
C TYR A 149 4.99 1.57 2.42
N VAL A 150 5.50 2.75 2.06
CA VAL A 150 4.95 4.05 2.46
C VAL A 150 3.54 4.25 1.90
N THR A 151 3.34 3.96 0.62
CA THR A 151 2.02 4.09 -0.01
C THR A 151 1.03 3.08 0.55
N LEU A 152 1.47 1.83 0.71
CA LEU A 152 0.62 0.75 1.17
C LEU A 152 0.11 0.94 2.61
N ARG A 153 0.73 1.80 3.44
CA ARG A 153 0.19 2.15 4.77
C ARG A 153 -1.27 2.60 4.72
N LEU A 154 -1.63 3.36 3.68
CA LEU A 154 -2.99 3.89 3.51
C LEU A 154 -4.05 2.78 3.53
N ALA A 155 -3.75 1.60 3.00
CA ALA A 155 -4.68 0.48 2.97
C ALA A 155 -5.04 -0.01 4.38
N GLY A 156 -4.04 -0.33 5.21
CA GLY A 156 -4.28 -0.78 6.58
C GLY A 156 -4.96 0.31 7.42
N MET A 157 -4.57 1.57 7.22
CA MET A 157 -5.20 2.71 7.87
C MET A 157 -6.68 2.87 7.51
N ALA A 158 -7.05 2.62 6.25
CA ALA A 158 -8.44 2.63 5.82
C ALA A 158 -9.24 1.52 6.53
N CYS A 159 -8.71 0.31 6.64
CA CYS A 159 -9.41 -0.79 7.31
C CYS A 159 -9.73 -0.44 8.78
N PHE A 160 -8.78 0.16 9.50
CA PHE A 160 -9.00 0.56 10.89
C PHE A 160 -9.90 1.79 11.03
N TYR A 161 -9.97 2.67 10.03
CA TYR A 161 -10.85 3.83 10.09
C TYR A 161 -12.32 3.45 9.82
N PHE A 162 -12.54 2.65 8.78
CA PHE A 162 -13.89 2.21 8.39
C PHE A 162 -14.37 0.98 9.17
N GLU A 163 -13.56 0.49 10.11
CA GLU A 163 -13.80 -0.75 10.86
C GLU A 163 -14.04 -1.96 9.93
N ALA A 164 -13.48 -1.92 8.73
CA ALA A 164 -13.61 -2.99 7.75
C ALA A 164 -12.71 -4.18 8.14
N PRO A 165 -13.26 -5.40 8.33
CA PRO A 165 -12.47 -6.57 8.73
C PRO A 165 -11.45 -6.97 7.66
N TYR A 166 -11.76 -6.69 6.39
CA TYR A 166 -11.02 -7.21 5.25
C TYR A 166 -10.55 -6.12 4.29
N GLY A 167 -9.28 -6.22 3.88
CA GLY A 167 -8.74 -5.54 2.72
C GLY A 167 -8.77 -6.44 1.49
N LEU A 168 -9.30 -5.95 0.38
CA LEU A 168 -9.32 -6.65 -0.92
C LEU A 168 -8.35 -6.00 -1.91
N SER A 169 -7.60 -6.85 -2.61
CA SER A 169 -6.65 -6.43 -3.64
C SER A 169 -6.83 -7.29 -4.89
N THR A 170 -7.24 -6.67 -5.98
CA THR A 170 -7.21 -7.29 -7.32
C THR A 170 -5.83 -7.05 -7.92
N VAL A 171 -5.00 -8.09 -7.96
CA VAL A 171 -3.57 -7.97 -8.27
C VAL A 171 -3.18 -8.90 -9.39
N ARG A 172 -2.17 -8.51 -10.16
CA ARG A 172 -1.53 -9.41 -11.11
C ARG A 172 -0.89 -10.59 -10.38
N GLU A 173 -0.93 -11.75 -11.01
CA GLU A 173 -0.41 -13.00 -10.46
C GLU A 173 1.09 -12.92 -10.08
N ASP A 174 1.89 -12.21 -10.88
CA ASP A 174 3.32 -11.98 -10.64
C ASP A 174 3.63 -11.19 -9.34
N HIS A 175 2.66 -10.44 -8.82
CA HIS A 175 2.80 -9.66 -7.58
C HIS A 175 2.24 -10.38 -6.35
N ALA A 176 1.66 -11.58 -6.50
CA ALA A 176 1.06 -12.36 -5.41
C ALA A 176 2.00 -12.57 -4.21
N GLY A 177 3.28 -12.83 -4.48
CA GLY A 177 4.27 -13.08 -3.43
C GLY A 177 4.46 -11.90 -2.48
N PHE A 178 4.31 -10.66 -2.95
CA PHE A 178 4.41 -9.47 -2.11
C PHE A 178 3.26 -9.41 -1.09
N TYR A 179 2.01 -9.56 -1.55
CA TYR A 179 0.83 -9.50 -0.69
C TYR A 179 0.80 -10.64 0.33
N LYS A 180 1.15 -11.87 -0.08
CA LYS A 180 1.30 -13.00 0.85
C LYS A 180 2.36 -12.74 1.93
N ARG A 181 3.51 -12.16 1.59
CA ARG A 181 4.62 -11.94 2.54
C ARG A 181 4.41 -10.78 3.50
N VAL A 182 3.81 -9.68 3.02
CA VAL A 182 3.67 -8.44 3.79
C VAL A 182 2.36 -8.43 4.56
N TYR A 183 1.25 -8.75 3.90
CA TYR A 183 -0.09 -8.66 4.47
C TYR A 183 -0.65 -9.99 4.96
N TYR A 184 0.06 -11.10 4.76
CA TYR A 184 -0.48 -12.43 5.04
C TYR A 184 -1.78 -12.69 4.27
N SER A 185 -1.88 -12.10 3.07
CA SER A 185 -3.10 -12.19 2.26
C SER A 185 -3.33 -13.61 1.75
N GLU A 186 -4.59 -14.01 1.76
CA GLU A 186 -5.09 -15.26 1.18
C GLU A 186 -5.63 -14.97 -0.23
N GLN A 187 -5.31 -15.84 -1.18
CA GLN A 187 -5.93 -15.79 -2.50
C GLN A 187 -7.29 -16.48 -2.42
N ILE A 188 -8.36 -15.78 -2.83
CA ILE A 188 -9.73 -16.29 -2.73
C ILE A 188 -10.40 -16.48 -4.10
N SER A 189 -9.63 -16.40 -5.19
CA SER A 189 -10.13 -16.62 -6.55
C SER A 189 -9.11 -17.30 -7.45
N GLU A 190 -9.61 -17.92 -8.51
CA GLU A 190 -8.81 -18.24 -9.69
C GLU A 190 -8.42 -16.98 -10.48
N PRO A 191 -7.37 -17.03 -11.33
CA PRO A 191 -6.97 -15.89 -12.17
C PRO A 191 -8.01 -15.56 -13.25
N ARG A 192 -8.26 -14.27 -13.51
CA ARG A 192 -9.23 -13.77 -14.51
C ARG A 192 -8.64 -12.65 -15.37
N SER A 193 -9.17 -12.48 -16.58
CA SER A 193 -8.87 -11.28 -17.39
C SER A 193 -9.55 -10.05 -16.78
N TYR A 194 -8.90 -8.89 -16.81
CA TYR A 194 -9.45 -7.63 -16.31
C TYR A 194 -9.48 -6.58 -17.43
N PRO A 195 -10.60 -5.87 -17.65
CA PRO A 195 -10.69 -4.86 -18.71
C PRO A 195 -9.60 -3.78 -18.59
N GLY A 196 -8.90 -3.52 -19.70
CA GLY A 196 -7.92 -2.43 -19.78
C GLY A 196 -6.49 -2.75 -19.31
N VAL A 197 -6.20 -4.01 -18.97
CA VAL A 197 -4.82 -4.49 -18.72
C VAL A 197 -4.59 -5.83 -19.41
N PHE A 198 -3.37 -6.08 -19.89
CA PHE A 198 -3.05 -7.33 -20.60
C PHE A 198 -2.96 -8.55 -19.69
N ASN A 199 -2.63 -8.36 -18.40
CA ASN A 199 -2.36 -9.44 -17.47
C ASN A 199 -3.63 -9.99 -16.81
N ARG A 200 -3.61 -11.29 -16.50
CA ARG A 200 -4.60 -11.88 -15.59
C ARG A 200 -4.39 -11.37 -14.16
N VAL A 201 -5.49 -11.23 -13.45
CA VAL A 201 -5.54 -10.79 -12.05
C VAL A 201 -6.20 -11.84 -11.17
N VAL A 202 -5.81 -11.85 -9.90
CA VAL A 202 -6.39 -12.69 -8.84
C VAL A 202 -6.87 -11.80 -7.71
N LEU A 203 -7.86 -12.27 -6.96
CA LEU A 203 -8.39 -11.59 -5.79
C LEU A 203 -7.69 -12.08 -4.53
N PHE A 204 -7.07 -11.16 -3.79
CA PHE A 204 -6.54 -11.39 -2.47
C PHE A 204 -7.41 -10.74 -1.40
N ARG A 205 -7.55 -11.44 -0.28
CA ARG A 205 -8.18 -10.98 0.95
C ARG A 205 -7.15 -10.93 2.07
N THR A 206 -7.13 -9.83 2.80
CA THR A 206 -6.31 -9.63 4.00
C THR A 206 -7.22 -9.40 5.18
N ASN A 207 -7.07 -10.16 6.27
CA ASN A 207 -7.74 -9.84 7.54
C ASN A 207 -6.94 -8.76 8.27
N ALA A 208 -7.51 -7.56 8.40
CA ALA A 208 -6.83 -6.40 8.98
C ALA A 208 -6.54 -6.55 10.49
N TYR A 209 -7.26 -7.43 11.18
CA TYR A 209 -7.18 -7.62 12.62
C TYR A 209 -6.46 -8.91 13.03
N ALA A 210 -6.13 -9.78 12.07
CA ALA A 210 -5.38 -11.00 12.34
C ALA A 210 -3.91 -10.70 12.64
N ASN A 211 -3.36 -11.35 13.68
CA ASN A 211 -1.93 -11.34 14.00
C ASN A 211 -1.30 -9.94 14.14
N ARG A 212 -2.03 -8.95 14.67
CA ARG A 212 -1.59 -7.55 14.75
C ARG A 212 -0.23 -7.37 15.42
N ASP A 213 0.04 -8.08 16.51
CA ASP A 213 1.31 -7.97 17.23
C ASP A 213 2.49 -8.43 16.37
N ARG A 214 2.35 -9.61 15.73
CA ARG A 214 3.36 -10.13 14.80
C ARG A 214 3.56 -9.20 13.60
N TYR A 215 2.46 -8.68 13.05
CA TYR A 215 2.49 -7.77 11.92
C TYR A 215 3.24 -6.47 12.26
N TYR A 216 2.94 -5.84 13.39
CA TYR A 216 3.60 -4.59 13.80
C TYR A 216 5.00 -4.79 14.38
N ALA A 217 5.32 -5.96 14.94
CA ALA A 217 6.69 -6.29 15.31
C ALA A 217 7.59 -6.34 14.06
N ARG A 218 7.07 -6.91 12.96
CA ARG A 218 7.80 -7.03 11.70
C ARG A 218 7.79 -5.74 10.87
N PHE A 219 6.68 -5.01 10.89
CA PHE A 219 6.46 -3.83 10.09
C PHE A 219 5.93 -2.65 10.93
N PRO A 220 6.73 -2.14 11.88
CA PRO A 220 6.29 -1.11 12.83
C PRO A 220 5.88 0.19 12.15
N PHE A 221 6.44 0.47 10.97
CA PHE A 221 6.09 1.63 10.16
C PHE A 221 4.65 1.61 9.64
N PHE A 222 3.91 0.51 9.69
CA PHE A 222 2.47 0.48 9.35
C PHE A 222 1.57 1.03 10.46
N ARG A 223 2.10 1.35 11.65
CA ARG A 223 1.33 1.98 12.72
C ARG A 223 0.85 3.37 12.31
N SER A 224 -0.28 3.80 12.87
CA SER A 224 -0.82 5.14 12.73
C SER A 224 -1.67 5.52 13.93
N THR A 225 -1.76 6.82 14.20
CA THR A 225 -2.67 7.37 15.21
C THR A 225 -4.11 7.45 14.67
N ALA A 226 -5.08 7.54 15.58
CA ALA A 226 -6.47 7.80 15.19
C ALA A 226 -6.63 9.14 14.46
N ALA A 227 -5.83 10.15 14.84
CA ALA A 227 -5.81 11.46 14.19
C ALA A 227 -5.32 11.37 12.73
N GLU A 228 -4.23 10.64 12.44
CA GLU A 228 -3.76 10.41 11.06
C GLU A 228 -4.87 9.79 10.20
N ARG A 229 -5.52 8.74 10.72
CA ARG A 229 -6.62 8.07 10.02
C ARG A 229 -7.80 9.00 9.77
N ARG A 230 -8.21 9.76 10.78
CA ARG A 230 -9.30 10.73 10.65
C ARG A 230 -9.00 11.78 9.58
N MET A 231 -7.82 12.38 9.58
CA MET A 231 -7.42 13.36 8.56
C MET A 231 -7.40 12.79 7.14
N LEU A 232 -7.11 11.49 6.99
CA LEU A 232 -7.07 10.83 5.68
C LEU A 232 -8.45 10.45 5.14
N PHE A 233 -9.36 9.99 6.00
CA PHE A 233 -10.59 9.30 5.55
C PHE A 233 -11.88 10.00 5.95
N GLU A 234 -11.86 10.91 6.92
CA GLU A 234 -13.06 11.67 7.27
C GLU A 234 -13.46 12.58 6.11
N LYS A 235 -14.71 12.41 5.64
CA LYS A 235 -15.29 13.33 4.66
C LYS A 235 -15.57 14.66 5.36
N GLN A 236 -15.01 15.72 4.79
CA GLN A 236 -15.22 17.07 5.31
C GLN A 236 -16.67 17.49 5.15
N ARG A 237 -17.18 18.23 6.13
CA ARG A 237 -18.52 18.82 6.03
C ARG A 237 -18.49 19.99 5.04
N PRO A 238 -19.63 20.33 4.41
CA PRO A 238 -19.71 21.53 3.58
C PRO A 238 -19.24 22.76 4.37
N GLY A 239 -18.23 23.46 3.85
CA GLY A 239 -17.64 24.63 4.50
C GLY A 239 -16.40 24.38 5.37
N GLU A 240 -16.03 23.11 5.62
CA GLU A 240 -14.77 22.78 6.29
C GLU A 240 -13.61 22.72 5.28
N LEU A 241 -12.46 23.28 5.66
CA LEU A 241 -11.23 23.15 4.89
C LEU A 241 -10.65 21.75 5.11
N ALA A 242 -10.49 20.99 4.02
CA ALA A 242 -9.76 19.73 4.07
C ALA A 242 -8.28 19.99 4.42
N PRO A 243 -7.63 19.09 5.19
CA PRO A 243 -6.18 19.16 5.36
C PRO A 243 -5.49 19.13 4.00
N LEU A 244 -4.66 20.13 3.71
CA LEU A 244 -3.89 20.19 2.46
C LEU A 244 -2.89 19.03 2.40
N THR A 245 -2.26 18.73 3.54
CA THR A 245 -1.25 17.69 3.69
C THR A 245 -1.45 16.94 5.02
N ILE A 246 -1.23 15.63 4.99
CA ILE A 246 -1.28 14.76 6.16
C ILE A 246 0.08 14.12 6.37
N LEU A 247 0.66 14.31 7.56
CA LEU A 247 1.97 13.79 7.91
C LEU A 247 1.88 12.39 8.54
N PRO A 248 2.74 11.43 8.13
CA PRO A 248 2.83 10.12 8.75
C PRO A 248 3.14 10.19 10.26
N THR A 249 2.36 9.48 11.08
CA THR A 249 2.53 9.47 12.55
C THR A 249 3.27 8.24 13.06
N ALA A 250 3.65 7.30 12.18
CA ALA A 250 4.34 6.07 12.56
C ALA A 250 5.62 6.32 13.39
N LYS A 251 6.33 7.42 13.13
CA LYS A 251 7.56 7.80 13.84
C LYS A 251 7.36 7.94 15.36
N TYR A 252 6.20 8.42 15.80
CA TYR A 252 5.91 8.61 17.23
C TYR A 252 5.72 7.29 17.99
N PHE A 253 5.55 6.17 17.29
CA PHE A 253 5.52 4.84 17.92
C PHE A 253 6.90 4.22 18.08
N ARG A 254 7.93 4.77 17.41
CA ARG A 254 9.31 4.33 17.57
C ARG A 254 9.88 4.84 18.90
N ASP A 255 9.58 6.09 19.23
CA ASP A 255 10.13 6.75 20.42
C ASP A 255 9.45 6.32 21.72
N ALA A 256 8.34 5.58 21.62
CA ALA A 256 7.55 5.07 22.74
C ALA A 256 7.80 3.56 23.04
N ALA A 257 8.74 2.93 22.34
CA ALA A 257 9.04 1.50 22.40
C ALA A 257 10.45 1.22 22.96
#